data_AF-A0A497PLA9-F1
#
_entry.id   AF-A0A497PLA9-F1
#
_cell.length_a   1.000
_cell.length_b   1.000
_cell.length_c   1.000
_cell.angle_alpha   90.00
_cell.angle_beta   90.00
_cell.angle_gamma   90.00
#
_symmetry.space_group_name_H-M   'P 1'
#
loop_
_entity.id
_entity.type
_entity.pdbx_description
1 polymer ?
#
loop_
_entity_poly.entity_id
_entity_poly.type
_entity_poly.pdbx_seq_one_letter_code
_entity_poly.pdbx_strand_id
1 'polypeptide(L)'
;MDRDMMKDFLTGASPVYIRPGDELTFKDLNWLGNRAIDFRRVEILFSLALEEGGHLKVQRPCLKCLKVEWREWTPGLTLNFLKAYRASWLGYRDPDITQSGMLPDFFCKTCGYELFPLKENTDIFIEAFLCPDSGGVDPYWENMKELYQVSDKDAIAERIKELRREEGYDAFLNTRYWKLLSKHVREAAGLSCQLCGRHDETLHCHHRTYKHFGYEIEFWKEDLICLCKDCHEQFHDKLTHEEIVPKDHNAWKGSAVLDKIVELLGTDGGMSAKEIASALGCRPRDIGWAFAQLKREGKAFKENGTWRLVKPVPYPVRITDFLMKAGPQHPRDLAKKLSIPSGIVRRELMMLKDLGFVRRLPDGRFMALRKVEEEDVVPF
;
A
#
# COMPACT_ATOMS: atom_id res chain seq x y z
N MET A 1 7.36 -7.83 -41.35
CA MET A 1 8.84 -7.84 -41.17
C MET A 1 9.16 -8.54 -39.86
N ASP A 2 10.15 -9.43 -39.77
CA ASP A 2 10.48 -10.07 -38.48
C ASP A 2 11.44 -9.21 -37.62
N ARG A 3 11.56 -9.59 -36.34
CA ARG A 3 12.33 -8.86 -35.32
C ARG A 3 13.84 -8.85 -35.58
N ASP A 4 14.39 -9.90 -36.18
CA ASP A 4 15.81 -10.02 -36.49
C ASP A 4 16.16 -9.21 -37.74
N MET A 5 15.28 -9.18 -38.74
CA MET A 5 15.39 -8.29 -39.90
C MET A 5 15.40 -6.80 -39.50
N MET A 6 14.52 -6.42 -38.55
CA MET A 6 14.50 -5.07 -37.99
C MET A 6 15.77 -4.71 -37.22
N LYS A 7 16.34 -5.68 -36.52
CA LYS A 7 17.57 -5.52 -35.74
C LYS A 7 18.79 -5.34 -36.64
N ASP A 8 18.91 -6.15 -37.69
CA ASP A 8 20.00 -6.09 -38.66
C ASP A 8 20.00 -4.78 -39.46
N PHE A 9 18.82 -4.21 -39.71
CA PHE A 9 18.72 -2.90 -40.32
C PHE A 9 19.25 -1.77 -39.42
N LEU A 10 18.81 -1.73 -38.15
CA LEU A 10 19.21 -0.65 -37.24
C LEU A 10 20.70 -0.66 -36.90
N THR A 11 21.32 -1.84 -36.90
CA THR A 11 22.77 -2.00 -36.73
C THR A 11 23.57 -1.74 -38.01
N GLY A 12 22.90 -1.58 -39.16
CA GLY A 12 23.55 -1.42 -40.46
C GLY A 12 24.11 -2.72 -41.04
N ALA A 13 23.70 -3.86 -40.50
CA ALA A 13 24.10 -5.18 -40.97
C ALA A 13 23.40 -5.61 -42.27
N SER A 14 22.26 -5.01 -42.62
CA SER A 14 21.55 -5.26 -43.88
C SER A 14 20.68 -4.08 -44.33
N PRO A 15 20.60 -3.75 -45.64
CA PRO A 15 19.65 -2.77 -46.16
C PRO A 15 18.26 -3.40 -46.27
N VAL A 16 17.56 -3.53 -45.15
CA VAL A 16 16.14 -3.90 -45.14
C VAL A 16 15.30 -2.64 -45.36
N TYR A 17 14.50 -2.62 -46.42
CA TYR A 17 13.55 -1.54 -46.69
C TYR A 17 12.13 -2.00 -46.39
N ILE A 18 11.31 -1.13 -45.78
CA ILE A 18 9.87 -1.34 -45.70
C ILE A 18 9.30 -1.07 -47.09
N ARG A 19 8.60 -2.06 -47.65
CA ARG A 19 7.99 -1.97 -48.98
C ARG A 19 6.53 -1.54 -48.87
N PRO A 20 5.96 -0.89 -49.89
CA PRO A 20 4.51 -0.70 -49.97
C PRO A 20 3.75 -2.01 -49.75
N GLY A 21 2.71 -1.96 -48.91
CA GLY A 21 1.89 -3.14 -48.58
C GLY A 21 2.41 -3.98 -47.41
N ASP A 22 3.57 -3.67 -46.84
CA ASP A 22 4.04 -4.33 -45.61
C ASP A 22 3.06 -4.10 -44.45
N GLU A 23 2.88 -5.14 -43.65
CA GLU A 23 2.09 -5.12 -42.42
C GLU A 23 3.02 -4.81 -41.23
N LEU A 24 2.70 -3.73 -40.52
CA LEU A 24 3.38 -3.32 -39.29
C LEU A 24 2.41 -3.48 -38.12
N THR A 25 2.83 -4.23 -37.11
CA THR A 25 2.07 -4.33 -35.87
C THR A 25 2.33 -3.12 -34.97
N PHE A 26 1.43 -2.86 -34.01
CA PHE A 26 1.68 -1.84 -32.99
C PHE A 26 2.98 -2.10 -32.21
N LYS A 27 3.31 -3.38 -32.00
CA LYS A 27 4.56 -3.82 -31.38
C LYS A 27 5.79 -3.39 -32.19
N ASP A 28 5.72 -3.46 -33.52
CA ASP A 28 6.80 -3.03 -34.40
C ASP A 28 6.98 -1.51 -34.33
N LEU A 29 5.87 -0.76 -34.32
CA LEU A 29 5.90 0.71 -34.16
C LEU A 29 6.42 1.16 -32.80
N ASN A 30 5.95 0.53 -31.71
CA ASN A 30 6.41 0.82 -30.35
C ASN A 30 7.91 0.49 -30.20
N TRP A 31 8.37 -0.59 -30.82
CA TRP A 31 9.78 -0.97 -30.83
C TRP A 31 10.65 0.06 -31.56
N LEU A 32 10.17 0.62 -32.68
CA LEU A 32 10.85 1.70 -33.41
C LEU A 32 10.88 3.02 -32.60
N GLY A 33 9.79 3.37 -31.93
CA GLY A 33 9.69 4.61 -31.14
C GLY A 33 10.58 4.65 -29.89
N ASN A 34 10.80 3.50 -29.24
CA ASN A 34 11.48 3.39 -27.95
C ASN A 34 13.01 3.22 -28.00
N ARG A 35 13.63 3.27 -29.18
CA ARG A 35 15.09 3.17 -29.34
C ARG A 35 15.70 4.54 -29.66
N ALA A 36 16.96 4.73 -29.30
CA ALA A 36 17.77 5.86 -29.74
C ALA A 36 18.13 5.70 -31.23
N ILE A 37 17.12 5.68 -32.10
CA ILE A 37 17.29 5.57 -33.54
C ILE A 37 17.58 6.98 -34.07
N ASP A 38 18.55 7.10 -34.96
CA ASP A 38 18.73 8.30 -35.78
C ASP A 38 17.52 8.43 -36.72
N PHE A 39 16.74 9.51 -36.60
CA PHE A 39 15.57 9.74 -37.46
C PHE A 39 15.92 9.80 -38.94
N ARG A 40 17.17 10.13 -39.31
CA ARG A 40 17.61 10.03 -40.70
C ARG A 40 17.60 8.58 -41.19
N ARG A 41 17.87 7.60 -40.32
CA ARG A 41 17.75 6.17 -40.65
C ARG A 41 16.29 5.69 -40.70
N VAL A 42 15.41 6.30 -39.89
CA VAL A 42 13.96 6.05 -39.98
C VAL A 42 13.39 6.63 -41.28
N GLU A 43 13.84 7.82 -41.69
CA GLU A 43 13.47 8.39 -43.00
C GLU A 43 13.98 7.52 -44.16
N ILE A 44 15.16 6.90 -44.03
CA ILE A 44 15.66 5.89 -44.99
C ILE A 44 14.82 4.60 -44.97
N LEU A 45 14.27 4.16 -43.83
CA LEU A 45 13.34 3.01 -43.78
C LEU A 45 12.10 3.23 -44.63
N PHE A 46 11.61 4.48 -44.65
CA PHE A 46 10.39 4.88 -45.33
C PHE A 46 10.62 5.50 -46.71
N SER A 47 11.87 5.70 -47.15
CA SER A 47 12.17 6.45 -48.38
C SER A 47 11.61 5.77 -49.64
N LEU A 48 11.72 4.44 -49.75
CA LEU A 48 11.13 3.69 -50.87
C LEU A 48 9.60 3.72 -50.84
N ALA A 49 8.99 3.59 -49.65
CA ALA A 49 7.54 3.68 -49.52
C ALA A 49 7.02 5.10 -49.81
N LEU A 50 7.79 6.15 -49.44
CA LEU A 50 7.51 7.56 -49.71
C LEU A 50 7.59 7.86 -51.21
N GLU A 51 8.61 7.34 -51.91
CA GLU A 51 8.82 7.53 -53.35
C GLU A 51 7.74 6.83 -54.19
N GLU A 52 7.27 5.65 -53.76
CA GLU A 52 6.26 4.86 -54.49
C GLU A 52 4.81 5.23 -54.12
N GLY A 53 4.59 6.19 -53.21
CA GLY A 53 3.25 6.57 -52.75
C GLY A 53 2.49 5.42 -52.07
N GLY A 54 3.23 4.42 -51.55
CA GLY A 54 2.66 3.20 -50.99
C GLY A 54 1.97 3.43 -49.66
N HIS A 55 1.02 2.57 -49.31
CA HIS A 55 0.42 2.55 -47.97
C HIS A 55 0.95 1.39 -47.14
N LEU A 56 1.04 1.60 -45.82
CA LEU A 56 1.43 0.60 -44.83
C LEU A 56 0.18 0.14 -44.09
N LYS A 57 0.02 -1.17 -43.90
CA LYS A 57 -1.05 -1.69 -43.07
C LYS A 57 -0.58 -1.74 -41.62
N VAL A 58 -1.10 -0.82 -40.81
CA VAL A 58 -0.77 -0.68 -39.40
C VAL A 58 -1.86 -1.32 -38.56
N GLN A 59 -1.48 -2.29 -37.73
CA GLN A 59 -2.34 -2.83 -36.70
C GLN A 59 -2.34 -1.91 -35.48
N ARG A 60 -3.52 -1.52 -35.01
CA ARG A 60 -3.67 -0.67 -33.82
C ARG A 60 -4.68 -1.26 -32.84
N PRO A 61 -4.26 -1.67 -31.63
CA PRO A 61 -5.19 -1.95 -30.56
C PRO A 61 -5.77 -0.63 -30.01
N CYS A 62 -7.08 -0.57 -29.82
CA CYS A 62 -7.70 0.51 -29.08
C CYS A 62 -7.43 0.32 -27.58
N LEU A 63 -6.78 1.28 -26.94
CA LEU A 63 -6.45 1.19 -25.51
C LEU A 63 -7.70 1.21 -24.61
N LYS A 64 -8.80 1.80 -25.07
CA LYS A 64 -10.08 1.85 -24.32
C LYS A 64 -10.91 0.58 -24.45
N CYS A 65 -11.15 0.11 -25.69
CA CYS A 65 -12.04 -1.04 -25.94
C CYS A 65 -11.32 -2.34 -26.31
N LEU A 66 -9.99 -2.31 -26.37
CA LEU A 66 -9.10 -3.44 -26.69
C LEU A 66 -9.33 -4.10 -28.06
N LYS A 67 -10.22 -3.55 -28.89
CA LYS A 67 -10.40 -4.01 -30.27
C LYS A 67 -9.22 -3.61 -31.12
N VAL A 68 -8.81 -4.54 -31.98
CA VAL A 68 -7.70 -4.35 -32.91
C VAL A 68 -8.27 -3.94 -34.26
N GLU A 69 -7.79 -2.82 -34.80
CA GLU A 69 -8.17 -2.32 -36.13
C GLU A 69 -6.93 -2.24 -37.02
N TRP A 70 -7.07 -2.63 -38.28
CA TRP A 70 -6.06 -2.41 -39.32
C TRP A 70 -6.34 -1.10 -40.05
N ARG A 71 -5.28 -0.31 -40.31
CA ARG A 71 -5.37 0.94 -41.04
C ARG A 71 -4.30 1.06 -42.10
N GLU A 72 -4.62 1.72 -43.18
CA GLU A 72 -3.67 2.06 -44.23
C GLU A 72 -3.10 3.45 -43.95
N TRP A 73 -1.82 3.50 -43.60
CA TRP A 73 -1.11 4.73 -43.30
C TRP A 73 -0.18 5.08 -44.45
N THR A 74 -0.13 6.36 -44.81
CA THR A 74 0.96 6.82 -45.66
C THR A 74 2.28 6.76 -44.86
N PRO A 75 3.43 6.63 -45.53
CA PRO A 75 4.73 6.68 -44.89
C PRO A 75 4.96 8.00 -44.14
N GLY A 76 4.46 9.12 -44.68
CA GLY A 76 4.49 10.41 -44.00
C GLY A 76 3.66 10.40 -42.70
N LEU A 77 2.48 9.78 -42.71
CA LEU A 77 1.64 9.61 -41.53
C LEU A 77 2.33 8.75 -40.46
N THR A 78 2.97 7.66 -40.90
CA THR A 78 3.73 6.75 -40.04
C THR A 78 4.95 7.45 -39.41
N LEU A 79 5.68 8.24 -40.20
CA LEU A 79 6.81 9.02 -39.72
C LEU A 79 6.37 10.09 -38.70
N ASN A 80 5.28 10.81 -38.97
CA ASN A 80 4.72 11.79 -38.05
C ASN A 80 4.26 11.14 -36.75
N PHE A 81 3.63 9.95 -36.82
CA PHE A 81 3.29 9.18 -35.63
C PHE A 81 4.53 8.83 -34.80
N LEU A 82 5.60 8.32 -35.42
CA LEU A 82 6.83 7.97 -34.72
C LEU A 82 7.52 9.20 -34.09
N LYS A 83 7.51 10.34 -34.80
CA LYS A 83 8.01 11.63 -34.28
C LYS A 83 7.19 12.07 -33.05
N ALA A 84 5.86 12.05 -33.14
CA ALA A 84 4.96 12.42 -32.04
C ALA A 84 5.09 11.48 -30.84
N TYR A 85 5.14 10.17 -31.10
CA TYR A 85 5.30 9.14 -30.09
C TYR A 85 6.60 9.34 -29.30
N ARG A 86 7.73 9.57 -30.01
CA ARG A 86 9.00 9.83 -29.34
C ARG A 86 9.04 11.16 -28.60
N ALA A 87 8.42 12.21 -29.15
CA ALA A 87 8.31 13.50 -28.48
C ALA A 87 7.56 13.35 -27.13
N SER A 88 6.45 12.61 -27.11
CA SER A 88 5.73 12.28 -25.87
C SER A 88 6.59 11.47 -24.88
N TRP A 89 7.39 10.51 -25.38
CA TRP A 89 8.25 9.69 -24.54
C TRP A 89 9.42 10.46 -23.93
N LEU A 90 9.97 11.44 -24.66
CA LEU A 90 11.07 12.30 -24.20
C LEU A 90 10.58 13.52 -23.39
N GLY A 91 9.27 13.68 -23.18
CA GLY A 91 8.69 14.83 -22.49
C GLY A 91 8.84 16.15 -23.25
N TYR A 92 9.16 16.11 -24.55
CA TYR A 92 9.29 17.29 -25.39
C TYR A 92 8.02 17.50 -26.21
N ARG A 93 7.47 18.72 -26.23
CA ARG A 93 6.42 19.08 -27.20
C ARG A 93 7.10 19.59 -28.46
N ASP A 94 7.03 18.81 -29.53
CA ASP A 94 7.43 19.27 -30.86
C ASP A 94 6.40 20.30 -31.38
N PRO A 95 6.77 21.58 -31.54
CA PRO A 95 5.84 22.63 -32.00
C PRO A 95 5.32 22.38 -33.41
N ASP A 96 6.12 21.75 -34.28
CA ASP A 96 5.76 21.53 -35.69
C ASP A 96 4.67 20.46 -35.84
N ILE A 97 4.65 19.49 -34.91
CA ILE A 97 3.59 18.47 -34.84
C ILE A 97 2.26 19.11 -34.42
N THR A 98 2.30 20.07 -33.49
CA THR A 98 1.08 20.74 -32.99
C THR A 98 0.43 21.69 -34.01
N GLN A 99 1.19 22.22 -34.98
CA GLN A 99 0.65 23.15 -36.00
C GLN A 99 0.03 22.44 -37.22
N SER A 100 0.38 21.18 -37.51
CA SER A 100 -0.08 20.47 -38.71
C SER A 100 -1.54 19.96 -38.66
N GLY A 101 -2.25 20.20 -37.55
CA GLY A 101 -3.58 19.64 -37.32
C GLY A 101 -3.49 18.17 -36.91
N MET A 102 -4.11 17.83 -35.78
CA MET A 102 -4.25 16.45 -35.33
C MET A 102 -4.82 15.59 -36.46
N LEU A 103 -4.08 14.54 -36.84
CA LEU A 103 -4.42 13.73 -38.00
C LEU A 103 -5.73 12.95 -37.70
N PRO A 104 -6.78 13.10 -38.53
CA PRO A 104 -8.09 12.45 -38.34
C PRO A 104 -8.07 10.92 -38.21
N ASP A 105 -6.95 10.26 -38.51
CA ASP A 105 -6.80 8.82 -38.43
C ASP A 105 -6.48 8.28 -37.01
N PHE A 106 -6.40 9.16 -36.01
CA PHE A 106 -6.10 8.78 -34.62
C PHE A 106 -7.31 8.39 -33.76
N PHE A 107 -8.54 8.40 -34.27
CA PHE A 107 -9.72 7.94 -33.53
C PHE A 107 -9.97 6.44 -33.73
N CYS A 108 -10.21 5.68 -32.65
CA CYS A 108 -10.76 4.32 -32.76
C CYS A 108 -12.14 4.40 -33.42
N LYS A 109 -12.36 3.66 -34.54
CA LYS A 109 -13.65 3.68 -35.25
C LYS A 109 -14.78 3.08 -34.41
N THR A 110 -14.43 2.19 -33.49
CA THR A 110 -15.42 1.52 -32.64
C THR A 110 -15.90 2.37 -31.47
N CYS A 111 -15.01 3.07 -30.76
CA CYS A 111 -15.38 3.78 -29.53
C CYS A 111 -15.01 5.27 -29.51
N GLY A 112 -14.53 5.82 -30.63
CA GLY A 112 -14.16 7.23 -30.77
C GLY A 112 -12.93 7.67 -29.98
N TYR A 113 -12.18 6.73 -29.39
CA TYR A 113 -11.02 7.05 -28.54
C TYR A 113 -9.88 7.67 -29.36
N GLU A 114 -9.49 8.89 -29.00
CA GLU A 114 -8.36 9.63 -29.58
C GLU A 114 -7.06 9.26 -28.86
N LEU A 115 -5.95 9.13 -29.60
CA LEU A 115 -4.65 8.80 -28.99
C LEU A 115 -3.95 10.10 -28.53
N PHE A 116 -3.78 10.21 -27.21
CA PHE A 116 -3.09 11.25 -26.39
C PHE A 116 -3.90 12.49 -26.06
N PRO A 117 -4.23 12.69 -24.76
CA PRO A 117 -3.24 13.16 -23.76
C PRO A 117 -2.79 12.14 -22.68
N LEU A 118 -1.61 12.38 -22.08
CA LEU A 118 -1.00 11.59 -20.98
C LEU A 118 -1.98 11.32 -19.83
N LYS A 119 -2.87 12.28 -19.56
CA LYS A 119 -3.85 12.21 -18.48
C LYS A 119 -4.89 11.12 -18.74
N GLU A 120 -5.42 11.02 -19.94
CA GLU A 120 -6.48 10.07 -20.30
C GLU A 120 -5.95 8.63 -20.30
N ASN A 121 -4.71 8.39 -20.75
CA ASN A 121 -4.07 7.08 -20.62
C ASN A 121 -3.86 6.70 -19.14
N THR A 122 -3.52 7.69 -18.30
CA THR A 122 -3.35 7.51 -16.86
C THR A 122 -4.68 7.16 -16.19
N ASP A 123 -5.74 7.90 -16.51
CA ASP A 123 -7.09 7.66 -15.98
C ASP A 123 -7.59 6.27 -16.42
N ILE A 124 -7.41 5.89 -17.68
CA ILE A 124 -7.74 4.54 -18.17
C ILE A 124 -6.93 3.48 -17.43
N PHE A 125 -5.64 3.70 -17.19
CA PHE A 125 -4.83 2.75 -16.44
C PHE A 125 -5.36 2.57 -15.01
N ILE A 126 -5.63 3.68 -14.32
CA ILE A 126 -6.15 3.67 -12.96
C ILE A 126 -7.49 2.93 -12.90
N GLU A 127 -8.43 3.27 -13.79
CA GLU A 127 -9.75 2.64 -13.83
C GLU A 127 -9.69 1.16 -14.20
N ALA A 128 -8.88 0.79 -15.19
CA ALA A 128 -8.80 -0.57 -15.68
C ALA A 128 -8.04 -1.50 -14.73
N PHE A 129 -6.95 -1.03 -14.11
CA PHE A 129 -5.99 -1.88 -13.41
C PHE A 129 -5.94 -1.67 -11.89
N LEU A 130 -6.23 -0.47 -11.39
CA LEU A 130 -6.20 -0.20 -9.94
C LEU A 130 -7.57 -0.37 -9.27
N CYS A 131 -8.65 -0.59 -10.04
CA CYS A 131 -9.96 -0.95 -9.50
C CYS A 131 -10.10 -2.48 -9.33
N PRO A 132 -10.53 -3.00 -8.15
CA PRO A 132 -10.78 -4.43 -7.94
C PRO A 132 -11.88 -5.00 -8.85
N ASP A 133 -12.90 -4.20 -9.15
CA ASP A 133 -14.17 -4.62 -9.75
C ASP A 133 -14.44 -4.05 -11.15
N SER A 134 -13.41 -3.62 -11.90
CA SER A 134 -13.62 -3.12 -13.26
C SER A 134 -14.19 -4.24 -14.13
N GLY A 135 -15.50 -4.23 -14.43
CA GLY A 135 -16.26 -5.34 -15.04
C GLY A 135 -15.92 -5.68 -16.51
N GLY A 136 -14.64 -5.66 -16.90
CA GLY A 136 -14.16 -5.92 -18.25
C GLY A 136 -13.37 -7.23 -18.40
N VAL A 137 -13.10 -7.57 -19.67
CA VAL A 137 -12.27 -8.69 -20.14
C VAL A 137 -10.96 -8.76 -19.34
N ASP A 138 -10.53 -9.98 -19.01
CA ASP A 138 -9.30 -10.22 -18.24
C ASP A 138 -8.08 -9.70 -19.04
N PRO A 139 -7.43 -8.61 -18.60
CA PRO A 139 -6.38 -7.99 -19.40
C PRO A 139 -5.09 -8.80 -19.29
N TYR A 140 -4.33 -8.92 -20.38
CA TYR A 140 -3.03 -9.58 -20.38
C TYR A 140 -1.93 -8.65 -19.84
N TRP A 141 -0.86 -9.24 -19.29
CA TRP A 141 0.32 -8.53 -18.78
C TRP A 141 0.89 -7.52 -19.79
N GLU A 142 1.01 -7.90 -21.06
CA GLU A 142 1.57 -7.03 -22.10
C GLU A 142 0.72 -5.77 -22.31
N ASN A 143 -0.61 -5.88 -22.25
CA ASN A 143 -1.49 -4.72 -22.39
C ASN A 143 -1.32 -3.74 -21.23
N MET A 144 -1.21 -4.26 -20.00
CA MET A 144 -0.97 -3.43 -18.81
C MET A 144 0.38 -2.72 -18.92
N LYS A 145 1.42 -3.44 -19.34
CA LYS A 145 2.77 -2.90 -19.48
C LYS A 145 2.86 -1.84 -20.59
N GLU A 146 2.24 -2.09 -21.74
CA GLU A 146 2.19 -1.12 -22.84
C GLU A 146 1.43 0.14 -22.43
N LEU A 147 0.28 0.01 -21.77
CA LEU A 147 -0.46 1.18 -21.27
C LEU A 147 0.35 1.94 -20.20
N TYR A 148 0.97 1.25 -19.25
CA TYR A 148 1.84 1.86 -18.24
C TYR A 148 2.99 2.67 -18.88
N GLN A 149 3.55 2.22 -20.01
CA GLN A 149 4.63 2.92 -20.70
C GLN A 149 4.21 4.26 -21.33
N VAL A 150 2.92 4.43 -21.63
CA VAL A 150 2.36 5.64 -22.27
C VAL A 150 1.49 6.47 -21.31
N SER A 151 1.52 6.15 -20.02
CA SER A 151 0.82 6.86 -18.94
C SER A 151 1.79 7.67 -18.08
N ASP A 152 1.23 8.57 -17.28
CA ASP A 152 1.97 9.27 -16.22
C ASP A 152 2.22 8.30 -15.06
N LYS A 153 3.45 7.80 -15.00
CA LYS A 153 3.90 6.82 -14.01
C LYS A 153 3.89 7.39 -12.59
N ASP A 154 4.19 8.67 -12.44
CA ASP A 154 4.19 9.32 -11.12
C ASP A 154 2.76 9.43 -10.60
N ALA A 155 1.80 9.78 -11.46
CA ALA A 155 0.39 9.76 -11.11
C ALA A 155 -0.13 8.36 -10.76
N ILE A 156 0.25 7.32 -11.51
CA ILE A 156 -0.08 5.92 -11.19
C ILE A 156 0.51 5.53 -9.83
N ALA A 157 1.79 5.83 -9.61
CA ALA A 157 2.49 5.50 -8.38
C ALA A 157 1.86 6.21 -7.18
N GLU A 158 1.50 7.48 -7.31
CA GLU A 158 0.77 8.21 -6.27
C GLU A 158 -0.60 7.60 -6.00
N ARG A 159 -1.35 7.19 -7.04
CA ARG A 159 -2.64 6.52 -6.84
C ARG A 159 -2.50 5.17 -6.14
N ILE A 160 -1.45 4.39 -6.42
CA ILE A 160 -1.14 3.14 -5.71
C ILE A 160 -0.84 3.42 -4.22
N LYS A 161 -0.06 4.48 -3.93
CA LYS A 161 0.25 4.89 -2.56
C LYS A 161 -0.99 5.38 -1.82
N GLU A 162 -1.89 6.11 -2.49
CA GLU A 162 -3.19 6.52 -1.96
C GLU A 162 -4.08 5.33 -1.63
N LEU A 163 -4.26 4.39 -2.57
CA LEU A 163 -5.05 3.18 -2.33
C LEU A 163 -4.55 2.44 -1.08
N ARG A 164 -3.23 2.32 -0.92
CA ARG A 164 -2.63 1.72 0.29
C ARG A 164 -2.91 2.51 1.56
N ARG A 165 -2.96 3.86 1.51
CA ARG A 165 -3.27 4.71 2.67
C ARG A 165 -4.75 4.67 3.03
N GLU A 166 -5.64 4.73 2.04
CA GLU A 166 -7.08 4.86 2.19
C GLU A 166 -7.74 3.52 2.56
N GLU A 167 -7.37 2.44 1.86
CA GLU A 167 -8.03 1.14 1.95
C GLU A 167 -7.12 0.04 2.51
N GLY A 168 -5.85 0.37 2.75
CA GLY A 168 -4.86 -0.55 3.29
C GLY A 168 -4.12 -1.37 2.23
N TYR A 169 -3.14 -2.16 2.69
CA TYR A 169 -2.30 -2.96 1.78
C TYR A 169 -3.10 -4.07 1.07
N ASP A 170 -4.10 -4.64 1.73
CA ASP A 170 -4.91 -5.71 1.16
C ASP A 170 -5.73 -5.22 -0.05
N ALA A 171 -6.15 -3.95 -0.07
CA ALA A 171 -6.81 -3.36 -1.23
C ALA A 171 -5.89 -3.32 -2.45
N PHE A 172 -4.64 -2.89 -2.27
CA PHE A 172 -3.61 -2.95 -3.31
C PHE A 172 -3.39 -4.37 -3.85
N LEU A 173 -3.28 -5.37 -2.95
CA LEU A 173 -3.12 -6.77 -3.34
C LEU A 173 -4.31 -7.33 -4.12
N ASN A 174 -5.50 -6.73 -3.95
CA ASN A 174 -6.72 -7.13 -4.66
C ASN A 174 -6.90 -6.47 -6.03
N THR A 175 -6.07 -5.48 -6.39
CA THR A 175 -6.09 -4.83 -7.71
C THR A 175 -5.78 -5.80 -8.84
N ARG A 176 -6.33 -5.53 -10.03
CA ARG A 176 -5.94 -6.25 -11.26
C ARG A 176 -4.45 -6.05 -11.56
N TYR A 177 -3.93 -4.86 -11.28
CA TYR A 177 -2.51 -4.52 -11.37
C TYR A 177 -1.64 -5.54 -10.65
N TRP A 178 -1.86 -5.74 -9.36
CA TRP A 178 -1.05 -6.66 -8.56
C TRP A 178 -1.25 -8.12 -8.97
N LYS A 179 -2.49 -8.52 -9.30
CA LYS A 179 -2.78 -9.89 -9.76
C LYS A 179 -2.02 -10.23 -11.05
N LEU A 180 -1.99 -9.31 -12.01
CA LEU A 180 -1.25 -9.49 -13.27
C LEU A 180 0.26 -9.46 -13.06
N LEU A 181 0.76 -8.50 -12.29
CA LEU A 181 2.19 -8.41 -12.01
C LEU A 181 2.70 -9.63 -11.23
N SER A 182 2.00 -10.04 -10.18
CA SER A 182 2.38 -11.23 -9.39
C SER A 182 2.35 -12.52 -10.22
N LYS A 183 1.39 -12.64 -11.15
CA LYS A 183 1.36 -13.73 -12.12
C LYS A 183 2.58 -13.69 -13.04
N HIS A 184 2.90 -12.53 -13.60
CA HIS A 184 4.07 -12.36 -14.46
C HIS A 184 5.37 -12.74 -13.75
N VAL A 185 5.56 -12.32 -12.49
CA VAL A 185 6.73 -12.68 -11.68
C VAL A 185 6.86 -14.20 -11.51
N ARG A 186 5.76 -14.91 -11.23
CA ARG A 186 5.77 -16.38 -11.11
C ARG A 186 6.10 -17.07 -12.43
N GLU A 187 5.51 -16.61 -13.52
CA GLU A 187 5.77 -17.15 -14.86
C GLU A 187 7.24 -16.92 -15.28
N ALA A 188 7.77 -15.72 -15.01
CA ALA A 188 9.17 -15.40 -15.27
C ALA A 188 10.15 -16.22 -14.42
N ALA A 189 9.72 -16.67 -13.24
CA ALA A 189 10.47 -17.60 -12.38
C ALA A 189 10.33 -19.07 -12.80
N GLY A 190 9.69 -19.36 -13.94
CA GLY A 190 9.45 -20.74 -14.40
C GLY A 190 8.54 -21.53 -13.48
N LEU A 191 7.57 -20.85 -12.83
CA LEU A 191 6.65 -21.45 -11.85
C LEU A 191 7.39 -22.25 -10.77
N SER A 192 8.52 -21.70 -10.29
CA SER A 192 9.33 -22.30 -9.23
C SER A 192 9.74 -21.25 -8.20
N CYS A 193 9.95 -21.67 -6.96
CA CYS A 193 10.50 -20.83 -5.90
C CYS A 193 11.94 -20.45 -6.25
N GLN A 194 12.23 -19.15 -6.26
CA GLN A 194 13.57 -18.64 -6.60
C GLN A 194 14.60 -18.81 -5.46
N LEU A 195 14.17 -19.29 -4.29
CA LEU A 195 15.08 -19.62 -3.18
C LEU A 195 15.38 -21.12 -3.07
N CYS A 196 14.35 -21.98 -3.07
CA CYS A 196 14.51 -23.41 -2.86
C CYS A 196 14.28 -24.28 -4.11
N GLY A 197 13.78 -23.70 -5.21
CA GLY A 197 13.49 -24.43 -6.44
C GLY A 197 12.22 -25.28 -6.44
N ARG A 198 11.45 -25.31 -5.33
CA ARG A 198 10.16 -26.04 -5.28
C ARG A 198 9.16 -25.46 -6.26
N HIS A 199 8.40 -26.34 -6.92
CA HIS A 199 7.40 -26.02 -7.94
C HIS A 199 6.08 -26.78 -7.74
N ASP A 200 6.04 -27.66 -6.74
CA ASP A 200 4.92 -28.52 -6.33
C ASP A 200 4.04 -27.88 -5.24
N GLU A 201 4.27 -26.60 -4.93
CA GLU A 201 3.58 -25.86 -3.88
C GLU A 201 2.99 -24.54 -4.40
N THR A 202 2.09 -23.93 -3.61
CA THR A 202 1.57 -22.60 -3.90
C THR A 202 2.70 -21.57 -3.90
N LEU A 203 2.81 -20.83 -5.00
CA LEU A 203 3.80 -19.78 -5.19
C LEU A 203 3.19 -18.39 -4.95
N HIS A 204 3.94 -17.56 -4.23
CA HIS A 204 3.60 -16.20 -3.88
C HIS A 204 4.65 -15.24 -4.44
N CYS A 205 4.19 -14.09 -4.94
CA CYS A 205 5.08 -12.97 -5.22
C CYS A 205 5.34 -12.22 -3.90
N HIS A 206 6.59 -12.00 -3.57
CA HIS A 206 7.04 -11.33 -2.35
C HIS A 206 7.84 -10.08 -2.71
N HIS A 207 7.61 -8.99 -1.98
CA HIS A 207 8.45 -7.80 -2.08
C HIS A 207 9.73 -8.01 -1.28
N ARG A 208 10.88 -8.15 -1.97
CA ARG A 208 12.22 -8.16 -1.37
C ARG A 208 12.55 -6.82 -0.70
N THR A 209 12.07 -5.75 -1.30
CA THR A 209 12.16 -4.39 -0.81
C THR A 209 10.93 -3.61 -1.28
N TYR A 210 10.64 -2.50 -0.60
CA TYR A 210 9.58 -1.57 -0.97
C TYR A 210 10.14 -0.29 -1.58
N LYS A 211 11.45 -0.27 -1.94
CA LYS A 211 12.20 0.92 -2.40
C LYS A 211 11.45 1.70 -3.49
N HIS A 212 10.83 0.99 -4.42
CA HIS A 212 10.13 1.57 -5.55
C HIS A 212 8.63 1.24 -5.52
N PHE A 213 8.02 1.23 -4.32
CA PHE A 213 6.57 1.01 -4.18
C PHE A 213 5.76 2.04 -4.97
N GLY A 214 4.83 1.57 -5.81
CA GLY A 214 4.11 2.33 -6.83
C GLY A 214 4.72 2.25 -8.24
N TYR A 215 5.96 1.78 -8.37
CA TYR A 215 6.68 1.63 -9.65
C TYR A 215 7.04 0.16 -9.92
N GLU A 216 6.25 -0.79 -9.41
CA GLU A 216 6.62 -2.20 -9.43
C GLU A 216 6.79 -2.74 -10.85
N ILE A 217 6.05 -2.24 -11.85
CA ILE A 217 6.25 -2.62 -13.27
C ILE A 217 7.68 -2.31 -13.76
N GLU A 218 8.34 -1.28 -13.25
CA GLU A 218 9.70 -0.89 -13.66
C GLU A 218 10.77 -1.66 -12.92
N PHE A 219 10.53 -1.97 -11.65
CA PHE A 219 11.53 -2.53 -10.74
C PHE A 219 11.21 -3.97 -10.30
N TRP A 220 10.29 -4.68 -10.97
CA TRP A 220 9.84 -5.99 -10.49
C TRP A 220 10.96 -7.03 -10.37
N LYS A 221 12.02 -6.96 -11.19
CA LYS A 221 13.13 -7.92 -11.12
C LYS A 221 14.00 -7.70 -9.88
N GLU A 222 14.11 -6.45 -9.47
CA GLU A 222 14.89 -5.99 -8.35
C GLU A 222 14.12 -6.13 -7.04
N ASP A 223 12.85 -5.73 -7.06
CA ASP A 223 12.02 -5.56 -5.87
C ASP A 223 11.15 -6.79 -5.58
N LEU A 224 10.85 -7.65 -6.56
CA LEU A 224 9.97 -8.81 -6.38
C LEU A 224 10.70 -10.15 -6.52
N ILE A 225 10.19 -11.17 -5.82
CA ILE A 225 10.68 -12.54 -5.87
C ILE A 225 9.53 -13.54 -5.77
N CYS A 226 9.57 -14.61 -6.54
CA CYS A 226 8.65 -15.73 -6.46
C CYS A 226 9.12 -16.73 -5.39
N LEU A 227 8.30 -16.97 -4.36
CA LEU A 227 8.60 -17.85 -3.24
C LEU A 227 7.50 -18.90 -3.06
N CYS A 228 7.86 -20.13 -2.68
CA CYS A 228 6.87 -21.07 -2.15
C CYS A 228 6.37 -20.61 -0.78
N LYS A 229 5.25 -21.16 -0.32
CA LYS A 229 4.65 -20.82 0.98
C LYS A 229 5.65 -20.86 2.13
N ASP A 230 6.42 -21.93 2.27
CA ASP A 230 7.38 -22.08 3.38
C ASP A 230 8.50 -21.04 3.35
N CYS A 231 9.07 -20.78 2.16
CA CYS A 231 10.08 -19.74 2.00
C CYS A 231 9.46 -18.36 2.25
N HIS A 232 8.24 -18.13 1.77
CA HIS A 232 7.52 -16.87 1.94
C HIS A 232 7.28 -16.55 3.42
N GLU A 233 6.80 -17.52 4.21
CA GLU A 233 6.54 -17.37 5.65
C GLU A 233 7.80 -17.01 6.45
N GLN A 234 8.98 -17.49 6.06
CA GLN A 234 10.25 -17.14 6.71
C GLN A 234 10.59 -15.64 6.66
N PHE A 235 10.06 -14.91 5.67
CA PHE A 235 10.29 -13.47 5.51
C PHE A 235 9.17 -12.60 6.09
N HIS A 236 7.99 -13.15 6.40
CA HIS A 236 6.89 -12.39 7.01
C HIS A 236 7.20 -11.86 8.42
N ASP A 237 8.19 -12.45 9.11
CA ASP A 237 8.62 -12.03 10.45
C ASP A 237 10.04 -11.42 10.51
N LYS A 238 10.85 -11.56 9.44
CA LYS A 238 12.28 -11.18 9.44
C LYS A 238 12.61 -9.98 8.56
N LEU A 239 11.78 -9.68 7.57
CA LEU A 239 11.79 -8.40 6.90
C LEU A 239 10.62 -7.62 7.48
N THR A 240 10.86 -7.04 8.65
CA THR A 240 10.06 -5.91 9.12
C THR A 240 9.88 -4.97 7.93
N HIS A 241 8.65 -4.51 7.72
CA HIS A 241 8.32 -3.40 6.83
C HIS A 241 9.04 -2.12 7.30
N GLU A 242 10.37 -2.11 7.31
CA GLU A 242 11.15 -1.16 8.09
C GLU A 242 11.69 0.01 7.29
N GLU A 243 11.45 0.11 5.98
CA GLU A 243 11.90 1.31 5.26
C GLU A 243 10.86 2.08 4.45
N ILE A 244 9.70 1.53 4.02
CA ILE A 244 8.72 2.33 3.23
C ILE A 244 7.28 2.00 3.61
N VAL A 245 6.93 2.39 4.84
CA VAL A 245 5.57 2.76 5.22
C VAL A 245 5.60 4.28 5.39
N PRO A 246 4.79 5.08 4.67
CA PRO A 246 4.55 6.46 5.08
C PRO A 246 4.21 6.44 6.56
N LYS A 247 4.96 7.17 7.37
CA LYS A 247 4.71 7.30 8.81
C LYS A 247 3.30 7.86 9.02
N ASP A 248 2.34 6.97 9.17
CA ASP A 248 1.24 7.20 10.08
C ASP A 248 1.00 5.98 10.98
N HIS A 249 2.09 5.52 11.59
CA HIS A 249 2.01 4.76 12.84
C HIS A 249 1.38 5.58 13.99
N ASN A 250 0.93 6.82 13.76
CA ASN A 250 0.23 7.65 14.72
C ASN A 250 -1.29 7.54 14.61
N ALA A 251 -1.85 7.07 13.48
CA ALA A 251 -3.30 6.81 13.37
C ALA A 251 -3.81 5.88 14.49
N TRP A 252 -2.95 4.95 14.94
CA TRP A 252 -3.22 4.07 16.07
C TRP A 252 -2.33 4.29 17.30
N LYS A 253 -1.48 5.32 17.33
CA LYS A 253 -0.74 5.74 18.53
C LYS A 253 -1.29 7.08 18.99
N GLY A 254 -2.18 7.03 19.97
CA GLY A 254 -2.79 8.19 20.57
C GLY A 254 -3.71 7.79 21.72
N SER A 255 -4.06 8.75 22.57
CA SER A 255 -4.96 8.52 23.69
C SER A 255 -6.28 7.90 23.24
N ALA A 256 -6.83 8.32 22.09
CA ALA A 256 -8.12 7.83 21.59
C ALA A 256 -8.20 6.31 21.37
N VAL A 257 -7.10 5.67 20.93
CA VAL A 257 -7.06 4.21 20.77
C VAL A 257 -6.87 3.51 22.11
N LEU A 258 -6.06 4.10 22.99
CA LEU A 258 -5.90 3.61 24.35
C LEU A 258 -7.23 3.64 25.11
N ASP A 259 -8.00 4.72 24.95
CA ASP A 259 -9.30 4.93 25.58
C ASP A 259 -10.32 3.87 25.12
N LYS A 260 -10.40 3.60 23.80
CA LYS A 260 -11.24 2.52 23.25
C LYS A 260 -10.82 1.13 23.73
N ILE A 261 -9.52 0.87 23.86
CA ILE A 261 -9.02 -0.40 24.41
C ILE A 261 -9.41 -0.52 25.89
N VAL A 262 -9.30 0.55 26.67
CA VAL A 262 -9.73 0.58 28.08
C VAL A 262 -11.24 0.36 28.19
N GLU A 263 -12.04 0.99 27.32
CA GLU A 263 -13.49 0.80 27.26
C GLU A 263 -13.85 -0.66 26.98
N LEU A 264 -13.23 -1.27 25.96
CA LEU A 264 -13.42 -2.70 25.62
C LEU A 264 -12.99 -3.63 26.76
N LEU A 265 -11.87 -3.33 27.44
CA LEU A 265 -11.41 -4.12 28.58
C LEU A 265 -12.25 -3.92 29.86
N GLY A 266 -13.09 -2.89 29.91
CA GLY A 266 -13.96 -2.56 31.04
C GLY A 266 -15.12 -3.54 31.25
N THR A 267 -15.39 -4.43 30.28
CA THR A 267 -16.40 -5.48 30.43
C THR A 267 -15.89 -6.58 31.38
N ASP A 268 -16.72 -6.99 32.35
CA ASP A 268 -16.38 -8.06 33.32
C ASP A 268 -16.15 -9.39 32.57
N GLY A 269 -14.88 -9.71 32.31
CA GLY A 269 -14.46 -10.92 31.60
C GLY A 269 -13.03 -10.88 31.09
N GLY A 270 -12.55 -9.68 30.73
CA GLY A 270 -11.30 -9.52 29.98
C GLY A 270 -11.45 -9.99 28.53
N MET A 271 -10.54 -9.55 27.66
CA MET A 271 -10.59 -9.87 26.23
C MET A 271 -9.19 -10.23 25.72
N SER A 272 -9.11 -11.17 24.78
CA SER A 272 -7.87 -11.44 24.07
C SER A 272 -7.48 -10.27 23.15
N ALA A 273 -6.20 -10.16 22.82
CA ALA A 273 -5.74 -9.16 21.85
C ALA A 273 -6.38 -9.36 20.45
N LYS A 274 -6.81 -10.59 20.12
CA LYS A 274 -7.50 -10.89 18.86
C LYS A 274 -8.92 -10.34 18.83
N GLU A 275 -9.66 -10.51 19.92
CA GLU A 275 -11.03 -9.99 20.05
C GLU A 275 -11.04 -8.46 20.04
N ILE A 276 -10.10 -7.81 20.75
CA ILE A 276 -9.97 -6.35 20.76
C ILE A 276 -9.60 -5.83 19.37
N ALA A 277 -8.62 -6.47 18.70
CA ALA A 277 -8.23 -6.07 17.35
C ALA A 277 -9.39 -6.22 16.35
N SER A 278 -10.17 -7.31 16.46
CA SER A 278 -11.36 -7.53 15.64
C SER A 278 -12.43 -6.45 15.89
N ALA A 279 -12.66 -6.06 17.15
CA ALA A 279 -13.63 -5.01 17.51
C ALA A 279 -13.20 -3.63 16.99
N LEU A 280 -11.89 -3.40 16.88
CA LEU A 280 -11.32 -2.16 16.36
C LEU A 280 -11.09 -2.17 14.84
N GLY A 281 -11.35 -3.29 14.15
CA GLY A 281 -11.09 -3.42 12.72
C GLY A 281 -9.59 -3.36 12.36
N CYS A 282 -8.71 -3.83 13.24
CA CYS A 282 -7.26 -3.81 13.04
C CYS A 282 -6.63 -5.20 13.32
N ARG A 283 -5.31 -5.34 13.14
CA ARG A 283 -4.61 -6.60 13.45
C ARG A 283 -4.07 -6.57 14.89
N PRO A 284 -3.93 -7.72 15.57
CA PRO A 284 -3.42 -7.78 16.95
C PRO A 284 -2.07 -7.08 17.16
N ARG A 285 -1.19 -7.10 16.14
CA ARG A 285 0.11 -6.43 16.20
C ARG A 285 0.00 -4.90 16.21
N ASP A 286 -1.04 -4.34 15.61
CA ASP A 286 -1.24 -2.89 15.48
C ASP A 286 -1.59 -2.25 16.84
N ILE A 287 -2.12 -3.05 17.79
CA ILE A 287 -2.47 -2.63 19.16
C ILE A 287 -1.52 -3.18 20.25
N GLY A 288 -0.47 -3.91 19.85
CA GLY A 288 0.48 -4.51 20.80
C GLY A 288 1.17 -3.47 21.70
N TRP A 289 1.43 -2.27 21.16
CA TRP A 289 2.03 -1.16 21.92
C TRP A 289 1.14 -0.68 23.07
N ALA A 290 -0.18 -0.66 22.87
CA ALA A 290 -1.14 -0.16 23.85
C ALA A 290 -1.18 -1.07 25.08
N PHE A 291 -1.20 -2.39 24.85
CA PHE A 291 -1.11 -3.36 25.95
C PHE A 291 0.23 -3.29 26.69
N ALA A 292 1.34 -3.10 25.96
CA ALA A 292 2.65 -2.90 26.58
C ALA A 292 2.70 -1.63 27.43
N GLN A 293 2.01 -0.56 27.01
CA GLN A 293 1.88 0.67 27.79
C GLN A 293 0.99 0.48 29.02
N LEU A 294 -0.21 -0.07 28.88
CA LEU A 294 -1.12 -0.33 30.01
C LEU A 294 -0.47 -1.24 31.06
N LYS A 295 0.29 -2.25 30.63
CA LYS A 295 1.07 -3.11 31.53
C LYS A 295 2.16 -2.34 32.27
N ARG A 296 2.90 -1.48 31.57
CA ARG A 296 3.97 -0.65 32.16
C ARG A 296 3.41 0.37 33.16
N GLU A 297 2.23 0.89 32.90
CA GLU A 297 1.50 1.81 33.78
C GLU A 297 0.78 1.08 34.94
N GLY A 298 0.82 -0.26 34.98
CA GLY A 298 0.12 -1.05 35.99
C GLY A 298 -1.41 -0.98 35.88
N LYS A 299 -1.95 -0.58 34.71
CA LYS A 299 -3.38 -0.44 34.44
C LYS A 299 -4.03 -1.69 33.88
N ALA A 300 -3.25 -2.61 33.32
CA ALA A 300 -3.75 -3.87 32.80
C ALA A 300 -2.77 -5.01 33.03
N PHE A 301 -3.29 -6.24 33.11
CA PHE A 301 -2.50 -7.46 33.18
C PHE A 301 -3.05 -8.50 32.19
N LYS A 302 -2.23 -9.52 31.89
CA LYS A 302 -2.59 -10.61 31.00
C LYS A 302 -2.70 -11.91 31.81
N GLU A 303 -3.85 -12.57 31.72
CA GLU A 303 -4.17 -13.80 32.43
C GLU A 303 -4.83 -14.79 31.44
N ASN A 304 -4.27 -15.99 31.31
CA ASN A 304 -4.78 -17.04 30.42
C ASN A 304 -5.06 -16.59 28.97
N GLY A 305 -4.19 -15.72 28.44
CA GLY A 305 -4.33 -15.20 27.07
C GLY A 305 -5.24 -13.97 26.93
N THR A 306 -6.00 -13.62 27.97
CA THR A 306 -6.89 -12.45 28.01
C THR A 306 -6.23 -11.28 28.75
N TRP A 307 -6.51 -10.07 28.30
CA TRP A 307 -6.15 -8.84 28.97
C TRP A 307 -7.30 -8.39 29.86
N ARG A 308 -6.97 -7.88 31.04
CA ARG A 308 -7.90 -7.35 32.04
C ARG A 308 -7.39 -6.02 32.55
N LEU A 309 -8.28 -5.07 32.79
CA LEU A 309 -7.91 -3.88 33.56
C LEU A 309 -7.61 -4.29 34.99
N VAL A 310 -6.55 -3.72 35.56
CA VAL A 310 -6.36 -3.70 37.00
C VAL A 310 -7.47 -2.80 37.52
N LYS A 311 -8.49 -3.39 38.16
CA LYS A 311 -9.50 -2.60 38.85
C LYS A 311 -8.75 -1.69 39.83
N PRO A 312 -8.89 -0.34 39.74
CA PRO A 312 -8.19 0.53 40.65
C PRO A 312 -8.68 0.19 42.05
N VAL A 313 -7.79 -0.37 42.88
CA VAL A 313 -8.11 -0.64 44.28
C VAL A 313 -8.62 0.67 44.88
N PRO A 314 -9.84 0.72 45.42
CA PRO A 314 -10.44 1.97 45.87
C PRO A 314 -9.50 2.69 46.83
N TYR A 315 -9.43 4.02 46.72
CA TYR A 315 -8.59 4.82 47.62
C TYR A 315 -8.83 4.51 49.12
N PRO A 316 -10.08 4.26 49.59
CA PRO A 316 -10.32 3.81 50.95
C PRO A 316 -9.53 2.55 51.36
N VAL A 317 -9.51 1.54 50.50
CA VAL A 317 -8.81 0.26 50.73
C VAL A 317 -7.29 0.49 50.73
N ARG A 318 -6.77 1.23 49.75
CA ARG A 318 -5.33 1.55 49.66
C ARG A 318 -4.84 2.35 50.87
N ILE A 319 -5.62 3.32 51.34
CA ILE A 319 -5.28 4.17 52.48
C ILE A 319 -5.26 3.35 53.77
N THR A 320 -6.28 2.52 54.00
CA THR A 320 -6.36 1.70 55.23
C THR A 320 -5.31 0.61 55.26
N ASP A 321 -5.07 -0.11 54.16
CA ASP A 321 -4.00 -1.12 54.08
C ASP A 321 -2.61 -0.50 54.35
N PHE A 322 -2.35 0.69 53.80
CA PHE A 322 -1.10 1.40 54.07
C PHE A 322 -0.95 1.79 55.54
N LEU A 323 -2.00 2.37 56.14
CA LEU A 323 -1.99 2.76 57.55
C LEU A 323 -1.84 1.56 58.50
N MET A 324 -2.40 0.40 58.15
CA MET A 324 -2.22 -0.84 58.91
C MET A 324 -0.75 -1.31 58.89
N LYS A 325 -0.07 -1.17 57.74
CA LYS A 325 1.33 -1.62 57.57
C LYS A 325 2.36 -0.62 58.10
N ALA A 326 2.15 0.67 57.83
CA ALA A 326 3.12 1.73 58.10
C ALA A 326 2.82 2.55 59.36
N GLY A 327 1.74 2.23 60.07
CA GLY A 327 1.29 2.95 61.26
C GLY A 327 0.71 4.34 60.95
N PRO A 328 0.53 5.20 61.98
CA PRO A 328 -0.13 6.50 61.81
C PRO A 328 0.64 7.48 60.92
N GLN A 329 -0.05 8.12 59.98
CA GLN A 329 0.55 9.05 59.01
C GLN A 329 -0.23 10.36 58.89
N HIS A 330 0.46 11.45 58.53
CA HIS A 330 -0.21 12.71 58.22
C HIS A 330 -0.83 12.65 56.82
N PRO A 331 -1.98 13.31 56.55
CA PRO A 331 -2.62 13.25 55.22
C PRO A 331 -1.71 13.70 54.06
N ARG A 332 -0.81 14.66 54.31
CA ARG A 332 0.17 15.11 53.31
C ARG A 332 1.18 14.00 52.95
N ASP A 333 1.62 13.22 53.93
CA ASP A 333 2.57 12.14 53.73
C ASP A 333 1.92 10.95 53.02
N LEU A 334 0.66 10.63 53.38
CA LEU A 334 -0.14 9.63 52.67
C LEU A 334 -0.32 9.97 51.19
N ALA A 335 -0.67 11.23 50.89
CA ALA A 335 -0.81 11.71 49.53
C ALA A 335 0.48 11.50 48.71
N LYS A 336 1.63 11.82 49.30
CA LYS A 336 2.94 11.64 48.67
C LYS A 336 3.31 10.16 48.50
N LYS A 337 3.12 9.33 49.53
CA LYS A 337 3.54 7.92 49.54
C LYS A 337 2.67 7.03 48.66
N LEU A 338 1.37 7.33 48.54
CA LEU A 338 0.43 6.56 47.72
C LEU A 338 0.24 7.15 46.32
N SER A 339 0.88 8.29 46.02
CA SER A 339 0.67 9.07 44.80
C SER A 339 -0.81 9.39 44.56
N ILE A 340 -1.52 9.81 45.62
CA ILE A 340 -2.94 10.20 45.58
C ILE A 340 -3.04 11.71 45.79
N PRO A 341 -3.85 12.46 45.02
CA PRO A 341 -4.07 13.89 45.26
C PRO A 341 -4.50 14.20 46.69
N SER A 342 -3.88 15.20 47.31
CA SER A 342 -4.08 15.49 48.75
C SER A 342 -5.53 15.81 49.13
N GLY A 343 -6.32 16.40 48.20
CA GLY A 343 -7.75 16.63 48.39
C GLY A 343 -8.56 15.33 48.49
N ILE A 344 -8.24 14.35 47.64
CA ILE A 344 -8.86 13.01 47.68
C ILE A 344 -8.50 12.33 49.00
N VAL A 345 -7.22 12.28 49.37
CA VAL A 345 -6.79 11.66 50.64
C VAL A 345 -7.52 12.26 51.84
N ARG A 346 -7.69 13.58 51.92
CA ARG A 346 -8.43 14.22 53.03
C ARG A 346 -9.90 13.81 53.04
N ARG A 347 -10.57 13.83 51.89
CA ARG A 347 -11.98 13.44 51.76
C ARG A 347 -12.17 11.98 52.18
N GLU A 348 -11.38 11.07 51.63
CA GLU A 348 -11.47 9.64 51.95
C GLU A 348 -11.17 9.37 53.43
N LEU A 349 -10.18 10.04 54.03
CA LEU A 349 -9.88 9.89 55.46
C LEU A 349 -11.02 10.37 56.38
N MET A 350 -11.76 11.40 55.99
CA MET A 350 -12.93 11.86 56.77
C MET A 350 -14.06 10.84 56.66
N MET A 351 -14.37 10.38 55.44
CA MET A 351 -15.36 9.33 55.24
C MET A 351 -15.01 8.06 56.02
N LEU A 352 -13.76 7.58 55.90
CA LEU A 352 -13.27 6.41 56.65
C LEU A 352 -13.34 6.61 58.16
N LYS A 353 -13.15 7.84 58.65
CA LYS A 353 -13.26 8.15 60.08
C LYS A 353 -14.72 8.07 60.54
N ASP A 354 -15.64 8.62 59.76
CA ASP A 354 -17.07 8.63 60.08
C ASP A 354 -17.65 7.21 60.05
N LEU A 355 -17.13 6.35 59.16
CA LEU A 355 -17.45 4.93 59.08
C LEU A 355 -16.70 4.05 60.11
N GLY A 356 -15.83 4.63 60.94
CA GLY A 356 -15.11 3.92 62.00
C GLY A 356 -13.93 3.04 61.54
N PHE A 357 -13.45 3.20 60.31
CA PHE A 357 -12.29 2.46 59.77
C PHE A 357 -10.94 3.09 60.15
N VAL A 358 -10.91 4.41 60.39
CA VAL A 358 -9.71 5.12 60.86
C VAL A 358 -10.05 6.07 62.01
N ARG A 359 -9.05 6.51 62.78
CA ARG A 359 -9.18 7.62 63.73
C ARG A 359 -8.12 8.69 63.49
N ARG A 360 -8.46 9.95 63.80
CA ARG A 360 -7.52 11.08 63.81
C ARG A 360 -6.90 11.25 65.20
N LEU A 361 -5.58 11.34 65.27
CA LEU A 361 -4.80 11.56 66.49
C LEU A 361 -4.66 13.07 66.80
N PRO A 362 -4.31 13.45 68.05
CA PRO A 362 -4.16 14.87 68.43
C PRO A 362 -3.12 15.65 67.61
N ASP A 363 -2.08 14.95 67.14
CA ASP A 363 -1.02 15.52 66.28
C ASP A 363 -1.43 15.63 64.80
N GLY A 364 -2.69 15.31 64.47
CA GLY A 364 -3.24 15.42 63.12
C GLY A 364 -2.99 14.22 62.21
N ARG A 365 -2.26 13.19 62.66
CA ARG A 365 -2.10 11.92 61.91
C ARG A 365 -3.37 11.08 61.96
N PHE A 366 -3.52 10.16 61.01
CA PHE A 366 -4.59 9.18 60.96
C PHE A 366 -4.03 7.77 61.18
N MET A 367 -4.78 6.93 61.87
CA MET A 367 -4.44 5.54 62.18
C MET A 367 -5.61 4.64 61.78
N ALA A 368 -5.33 3.52 61.10
CA ALA A 368 -6.35 2.53 60.80
C ALA A 368 -6.79 1.77 62.06
N LEU A 369 -8.09 1.49 62.15
CA LEU A 369 -8.72 0.69 63.20
C LEU A 369 -9.05 -0.73 62.71
N ARG A 370 -9.40 -0.87 61.43
CA ARG A 370 -9.59 -2.14 60.74
C ARG A 370 -9.34 -1.97 59.24
N LYS A 371 -9.14 -3.09 58.54
CA LYS A 371 -9.03 -3.11 57.08
C LYS A 371 -10.40 -2.85 56.44
N VAL A 372 -10.41 -2.10 55.35
CA VAL A 372 -11.58 -1.94 54.46
C VAL A 372 -11.44 -2.99 53.38
N GLU A 373 -12.44 -3.85 53.20
CA GLU A 373 -12.49 -4.76 52.06
C GLU A 373 -13.12 -4.05 50.85
N GLU A 374 -12.87 -4.53 49.63
CA GLU A 374 -13.41 -3.90 48.42
C GLU A 374 -14.95 -3.86 48.42
N GLU A 375 -15.59 -4.85 49.04
CA GLU A 375 -17.04 -4.98 49.20
C GLU A 375 -17.65 -3.93 50.15
N ASP A 376 -16.85 -3.38 51.07
CA ASP A 376 -17.27 -2.34 52.02
C ASP A 376 -17.39 -0.96 51.35
N VAL A 377 -16.89 -0.82 50.12
CA VAL A 377 -16.89 0.45 49.38
C VAL A 377 -18.13 0.49 48.49
N VAL A 378 -19.12 1.30 48.88
CA VAL A 378 -20.31 1.53 48.05
C VAL A 378 -19.87 2.19 46.74
N PRO A 379 -20.09 1.56 45.57
CA PRO A 379 -19.77 2.19 44.30
C PRO A 379 -20.70 3.39 44.12
N PHE A 380 -20.11 4.58 44.07
CA PHE A 380 -20.79 5.79 43.60
C PHE A 380 -20.61 5.95 42.10
#